data_AF-A0A2H3GT74-F1
#
_entry.id   AF-A0A2H3GT74-F1
#
_cell.length_a   1.000
_cell.length_b   1.000
_cell.length_c   1.000
_cell.angle_alpha   90.00
_cell.angle_beta   90.00
_cell.angle_gamma   90.00
#
_symmetry.space_group_name_H-M   'P 1'
#
loop_
_entity.id
_entity.type
_entity.pdbx_description
1 polymer ?
#
loop_
_entity_poly.entity_id
_entity_poly.type
_entity_poly.pdbx_seq_one_letter_code
_entity_poly.pdbx_strand_id
1 'polypeptide(L)'
;MQRAAYAQSPPLHHPVPQHVSTVPQLRSPPPPPGSAQSQQGYAANAGGNPYQQQGGNSGNVFGAYGNFMNDPTAQVAAQFGQTAFRHGQEYVEQNLGRYVNVSALKHYFNVSNSYVVNKLFLVLFPWRHKPWSRKQAVGQNGQDGWYLPPRDDINSPDMYIPVMALVTYILLSTLIAGLNHQFQPELLGKTATISLIVVIVEIFFLKLGCYLLSISSQSQLLDLIAYSGYKFVGIIVTVVVAEILNGGKGTGGWVGWLIFFYTYLANSLFLMRSLKYVLLPETAAGVSGGPMQTDSRAKRSQRTKFLFMYSYFVQLFFMWILTRA
;
A
#
# COMPACT_ATOMS: atom_id res chain seq x y z
N MET A 1 -62.43 48.16 -45.54
CA MET A 1 -61.09 48.28 -44.94
C MET A 1 -61.23 48.16 -43.42
N GLN A 2 -61.03 46.96 -42.87
CA GLN A 2 -61.10 46.67 -41.43
C GLN A 2 -59.67 46.38 -40.95
N ARG A 3 -59.20 47.13 -39.94
CA ARG A 3 -57.98 46.81 -39.18
C ARG A 3 -58.42 46.27 -37.82
N ALA A 4 -58.08 45.02 -37.52
CA ALA A 4 -58.29 44.40 -36.22
C ALA A 4 -57.14 44.76 -35.26
N ALA A 5 -57.51 45.02 -34.00
CA ALA A 5 -56.63 45.42 -32.91
C ALA A 5 -55.80 44.24 -32.39
N TYR A 6 -54.53 44.50 -32.03
CA TYR A 6 -53.65 43.54 -31.38
C TYR A 6 -53.99 43.41 -29.88
N ALA A 7 -54.06 42.16 -29.42
CA ALA A 7 -54.35 41.78 -28.04
C ALA A 7 -53.14 42.06 -27.10
N GLN A 8 -53.43 42.58 -25.91
CA GLN A 8 -52.48 42.70 -24.79
C GLN A 8 -52.27 41.33 -24.13
N SER A 9 -51.01 40.93 -23.92
CA SER A 9 -50.64 39.73 -23.17
C SER A 9 -50.57 39.99 -21.65
N PRO A 10 -50.87 39.00 -20.78
CA PRO A 10 -50.88 39.17 -19.32
C PRO A 10 -49.46 39.24 -18.72
N PRO A 11 -49.27 39.88 -17.54
CA PRO A 11 -47.95 40.07 -16.94
C PRO A 11 -47.38 38.77 -16.35
N LEU A 12 -46.08 38.53 -16.60
CA LEU A 12 -45.32 37.42 -16.02
C LEU A 12 -45.00 37.68 -14.54
N HIS A 13 -45.46 36.79 -13.66
CA HIS A 13 -45.02 36.72 -12.27
C HIS A 13 -43.71 35.92 -12.16
N HIS A 14 -42.63 36.60 -11.78
CA HIS A 14 -41.40 35.94 -11.32
C HIS A 14 -41.49 35.59 -9.82
N PRO A 15 -41.03 34.40 -9.38
CA PRO A 15 -40.92 34.06 -7.96
C PRO A 15 -39.78 34.86 -7.29
N VAL A 16 -40.09 35.51 -6.17
CA VAL A 16 -39.11 36.16 -5.30
C VAL A 16 -38.48 35.10 -4.37
N PRO A 17 -37.14 34.95 -4.32
CA PRO A 17 -36.48 34.03 -3.38
C PRO A 17 -36.64 34.50 -1.92
N GLN A 18 -37.18 33.64 -1.05
CA GLN A 18 -37.36 33.91 0.40
C GLN A 18 -36.20 33.41 1.29
N HIS A 19 -35.00 33.24 0.75
CA HIS A 19 -33.85 32.80 1.55
C HIS A 19 -32.99 34.00 1.95
N VAL A 20 -32.90 34.25 3.26
CA VAL A 20 -31.98 35.20 3.87
C VAL A 20 -30.67 34.46 4.13
N SER A 21 -29.62 34.73 3.35
CA SER A 21 -28.25 34.31 3.67
C SER A 21 -27.79 35.05 4.93
N THR A 22 -27.82 34.42 6.09
CA THR A 22 -27.06 34.89 7.26
C THR A 22 -25.58 34.66 7.00
N VAL A 23 -24.88 35.73 6.64
CA VAL A 23 -23.41 35.77 6.58
C VAL A 23 -22.88 35.71 8.02
N PRO A 24 -22.08 34.70 8.40
CA PRO A 24 -21.39 34.73 9.69
C PRO A 24 -20.40 35.90 9.70
N GLN A 25 -20.58 36.82 10.66
CA GLN A 25 -19.63 37.88 10.99
C GLN A 25 -18.25 37.25 11.28
N LEU A 26 -17.31 37.34 10.33
CA LEU A 26 -15.91 37.01 10.54
C LEU A 26 -15.29 38.11 11.42
N ARG A 27 -15.33 37.88 12.73
CA ARG A 27 -14.53 38.60 13.71
C ARG A 27 -13.06 38.18 13.54
N SER A 28 -12.17 39.16 13.42
CA SER A 28 -10.72 38.97 13.32
C SER A 28 -10.15 38.20 14.53
N PRO A 29 -9.19 37.27 14.34
CA PRO A 29 -8.41 36.74 15.44
C PRO A 29 -7.30 37.73 15.86
N PRO A 30 -6.98 37.80 17.18
CA PRO A 30 -5.95 38.69 17.72
C PRO A 30 -4.53 38.26 17.32
N PRO A 31 -3.55 39.18 17.22
CA PRO A 31 -2.16 38.83 16.97
C PRO A 31 -1.55 38.05 18.15
N PRO A 32 -0.69 37.05 17.90
CA PRO A 32 -0.01 36.30 18.94
C PRO A 32 0.99 37.18 19.70
N PRO A 33 1.05 37.09 21.04
CA PRO A 33 2.09 37.76 21.83
C PRO A 33 3.40 36.96 21.71
N GLY A 34 4.48 37.60 21.26
CA GLY A 34 5.82 37.03 21.42
C GLY A 34 6.83 37.35 20.32
N SER A 35 7.15 38.62 20.10
CA SER A 35 8.45 38.99 19.52
C SER A 35 8.90 40.33 20.11
N ALA A 36 9.43 40.28 21.33
CA ALA A 36 10.17 41.41 21.90
C ALA A 36 11.21 40.91 22.92
N GLN A 37 12.45 41.30 22.61
CA GLN A 37 13.52 41.69 23.51
C GLN A 37 14.26 40.66 24.39
N SER A 38 15.51 40.51 23.97
CA SER A 38 16.72 40.29 24.75
C SER A 38 16.76 41.00 26.11
N GLN A 39 17.16 40.19 27.10
CA GLN A 39 17.77 40.46 28.41
C GLN A 39 18.36 41.86 28.67
N GLN A 40 18.00 42.44 29.83
CA GLN A 40 18.93 43.05 30.80
C GLN A 40 18.19 43.40 32.10
N GLY A 41 18.75 43.06 33.27
CA GLY A 41 18.33 43.64 34.56
C GLY A 41 18.45 42.72 35.78
N TYR A 42 19.50 42.96 36.59
CA TYR A 42 19.71 42.46 37.97
C TYR A 42 18.61 42.94 38.95
N ALA A 43 18.23 42.11 39.94
CA ALA A 43 18.18 42.47 41.39
C ALA A 43 17.47 41.41 42.27
N ALA A 44 17.91 41.38 43.54
CA ALA A 44 17.63 40.47 44.66
C ALA A 44 16.21 40.51 45.27
N ASN A 45 15.76 39.39 45.89
CA ASN A 45 15.17 39.24 47.25
C ASN A 45 14.64 37.78 47.41
N ALA A 46 15.21 36.90 48.26
CA ALA A 46 14.92 36.62 49.68
C ALA A 46 13.49 36.11 50.04
N GLY A 47 13.46 35.00 50.83
CA GLY A 47 12.30 34.36 51.48
C GLY A 47 12.13 32.90 51.03
N GLY A 48 12.53 31.85 51.79
CA GLY A 48 11.88 31.29 52.99
C GLY A 48 10.64 30.45 52.59
N ASN A 49 10.42 29.16 52.87
CA ASN A 49 10.83 28.25 53.93
C ASN A 49 10.54 26.76 53.51
N PRO A 50 10.96 25.75 54.29
CA PRO A 50 11.13 24.35 53.89
C PRO A 50 9.96 23.43 54.27
N TYR A 51 9.82 22.29 53.56
CA TYR A 51 9.22 21.09 54.16
C TYR A 51 9.98 19.83 53.74
N GLN A 52 10.56 19.22 54.76
CA GLN A 52 11.17 17.91 54.82
C GLN A 52 10.05 16.88 55.04
N GLN A 53 10.01 15.80 54.28
CA GLN A 53 9.35 14.58 54.75
C GLN A 53 10.19 13.35 54.41
N GLN A 54 10.68 12.77 55.48
CA GLN A 54 11.40 11.52 55.60
C GLN A 54 10.39 10.37 55.66
N GLY A 55 10.64 9.27 54.95
CA GLY A 55 9.91 8.03 55.18
C GLY A 55 10.22 6.90 54.21
N GLY A 56 10.72 5.79 54.74
CA GLY A 56 10.41 4.46 54.20
C GLY A 56 11.53 3.75 53.44
N ASN A 57 12.47 3.16 54.19
CA ASN A 57 13.36 2.11 53.72
C ASN A 57 12.55 0.83 53.42
N SER A 58 12.33 0.53 52.14
CA SER A 58 11.90 -0.79 51.66
C SER A 58 12.89 -1.23 50.58
N GLY A 59 13.61 -2.32 50.85
CA GLY A 59 14.64 -2.86 49.99
C GLY A 59 14.11 -3.13 48.59
N ASN A 60 14.70 -2.46 47.61
CA ASN A 60 14.48 -2.79 46.20
C ASN A 60 15.84 -2.75 45.50
N VAL A 61 16.31 -3.94 45.08
CA VAL A 61 17.52 -4.17 44.25
C VAL A 61 17.27 -3.69 42.80
N PHE A 62 16.63 -2.53 42.67
CA PHE A 62 16.30 -1.86 41.41
C PHE A 62 16.78 -0.39 41.41
N GLY A 63 17.40 0.08 42.50
CA GLY A 63 17.88 1.45 42.65
C GLY A 63 19.07 1.84 41.74
N ALA A 64 19.77 0.87 41.15
CA ALA A 64 20.91 1.14 40.27
C ALA A 64 20.50 1.66 38.87
N TYR A 65 19.26 1.40 38.43
CA TYR A 65 18.73 1.94 37.16
C TYR A 65 17.89 3.22 37.34
N GLY A 66 17.51 3.57 38.57
CA GLY A 66 16.69 4.76 38.85
C GLY A 66 17.44 6.09 38.72
N ASN A 67 18.77 6.09 38.87
CA ASN A 67 19.59 7.31 38.79
C ASN A 67 19.93 7.75 37.36
N PHE A 68 19.74 6.88 36.36
CA PHE A 68 19.97 7.26 34.96
C PHE A 68 18.89 8.22 34.44
N MET A 69 17.67 8.19 35.00
CA MET A 69 16.57 9.10 34.62
C MET A 69 16.69 10.50 35.24
N ASN A 70 17.39 10.63 36.36
CA ASN A 70 17.61 11.91 37.05
C ASN A 70 18.92 12.60 36.65
N ASP A 71 19.73 11.96 35.80
CA ASP A 71 20.96 12.56 35.31
C ASP A 71 20.61 13.70 34.32
N PRO A 72 21.04 14.95 34.56
CA PRO A 72 20.82 16.08 33.64
C PRO A 72 21.24 15.76 32.20
N THR A 73 22.27 14.91 32.07
CA THR A 73 22.79 14.43 30.79
C THR A 73 21.81 13.52 30.06
N ALA A 74 21.02 12.71 30.78
CA ALA A 74 20.00 11.84 30.21
C ALA A 74 18.76 12.62 29.77
N GLN A 75 18.41 13.71 30.47
CA GLN A 75 17.34 14.61 30.03
C GLN A 75 17.73 15.39 28.77
N VAL A 76 18.98 15.89 28.71
CA VAL A 76 19.54 16.50 27.50
C VAL A 76 19.62 15.49 26.35
N ALA A 77 20.07 14.26 26.62
CA ALA A 77 20.10 13.18 25.63
C ALA A 77 18.69 12.76 25.16
N ALA A 78 17.68 12.76 26.04
CA ALA A 78 16.30 12.48 25.68
C ALA A 78 15.70 13.60 24.82
N GLN A 79 15.97 14.86 25.13
CA GLN A 79 15.55 16.01 24.31
C GLN A 79 16.27 16.03 22.97
N PHE A 80 17.58 15.78 22.94
CA PHE A 80 18.34 15.62 21.69
C PHE A 80 17.87 14.42 20.89
N GLY A 81 17.56 13.30 21.54
CA GLY A 81 17.02 12.09 20.92
C GLY A 81 15.65 12.32 20.30
N GLN A 82 14.74 13.01 21.01
CA GLN A 82 13.43 13.40 20.47
C GLN A 82 13.55 14.40 19.33
N THR A 83 14.47 15.36 19.42
CA THR A 83 14.69 16.39 18.39
C THR A 83 15.36 15.79 17.15
N ALA A 84 16.36 14.91 17.32
CA ALA A 84 16.98 14.16 16.23
C ALA A 84 16.00 13.20 15.57
N PHE A 85 15.12 12.54 16.34
CA PHE A 85 14.08 11.69 15.78
C PHE A 85 13.05 12.49 14.97
N ARG A 86 12.61 13.64 15.48
CA ARG A 86 11.70 14.55 14.75
C ARG A 86 12.33 15.09 13.47
N HIS A 87 13.57 15.56 13.53
CA HIS A 87 14.28 16.04 12.34
C HIS A 87 14.59 14.90 11.36
N GLY A 88 14.88 13.69 11.83
CA GLY A 88 15.03 12.51 10.99
C GLY A 88 13.72 12.14 10.29
N GLN A 89 12.59 12.22 11.01
CA GLN A 89 11.27 11.97 10.45
C GLN A 89 10.90 13.05 9.42
N GLU A 90 11.12 14.33 9.70
CA GLU A 90 10.90 15.43 8.74
C GLU A 90 11.81 15.33 7.52
N TYR A 91 13.08 14.95 7.67
CA TYR A 91 14.00 14.76 6.55
C TYR A 91 13.57 13.60 5.65
N VAL A 92 13.13 12.48 6.25
CA VAL A 92 12.54 11.35 5.53
C VAL A 92 11.26 11.81 4.83
N GLU A 93 10.38 12.53 5.51
CA GLU A 93 9.08 12.93 4.96
C GLU A 93 9.22 13.95 3.82
N GLN A 94 10.18 14.88 3.90
CA GLN A 94 10.44 15.87 2.85
C GLN A 94 11.13 15.26 1.62
N ASN A 95 12.12 14.37 1.81
CA ASN A 95 12.88 13.78 0.71
C ASN A 95 12.21 12.51 0.14
N LEU A 96 11.72 11.61 0.99
CA LEU A 96 11.02 10.40 0.55
C LEU A 96 9.57 10.67 0.22
N GLY A 97 8.86 11.57 0.92
CA GLY A 97 7.45 11.88 0.61
C GLY A 97 7.23 12.43 -0.81
N ARG A 98 8.26 13.04 -1.41
CA ARG A 98 8.24 13.51 -2.81
C ARG A 98 8.29 12.38 -3.85
N TYR A 99 8.85 11.22 -3.52
CA TYR A 99 9.00 10.08 -4.43
C TYR A 99 8.15 8.86 -4.03
N VAL A 100 7.87 8.71 -2.73
CA VAL A 100 7.26 7.54 -2.11
C VAL A 100 6.35 8.02 -0.98
N ASN A 101 5.03 7.89 -1.15
CA ASN A 101 4.08 8.21 -0.10
C ASN A 101 4.14 7.14 1.01
N VAL A 102 4.86 7.42 2.09
CA VAL A 102 5.07 6.50 3.22
C VAL A 102 3.74 6.06 3.85
N SER A 103 2.73 6.95 3.87
CA SER A 103 1.39 6.63 4.36
C SER A 103 0.68 5.58 3.47
N ALA A 104 0.82 5.71 2.14
CA ALA A 104 0.32 4.70 1.21
C ALA A 104 1.04 3.36 1.40
N LEU A 105 2.36 3.32 1.60
CA LEU A 105 3.07 2.05 1.85
C LEU A 105 2.62 1.40 3.15
N LYS A 106 2.43 2.17 4.22
CA LYS A 106 1.95 1.64 5.51
C LYS A 106 0.63 0.87 5.36
N HIS A 107 -0.24 1.29 4.43
CA HIS A 107 -1.48 0.57 4.11
C HIS A 107 -1.21 -0.84 3.58
N TYR A 108 -0.28 -1.03 2.63
CA TYR A 108 0.05 -2.33 2.03
C TYR A 108 0.75 -3.32 2.98
N PHE A 109 1.33 -2.82 4.08
CA PHE A 109 2.00 -3.65 5.10
C PHE A 109 1.13 -3.89 6.34
N ASN A 110 -0.10 -3.38 6.40
CA ASN A 110 -1.01 -3.63 7.51
C ASN A 110 -1.67 -5.01 7.37
N VAL A 111 -0.94 -6.04 7.77
CA VAL A 111 -1.25 -7.47 7.56
C VAL A 111 -1.31 -8.21 8.90
N SER A 112 -2.21 -9.21 9.01
CA SER A 112 -2.31 -10.14 10.14
C SER A 112 -1.87 -11.55 9.77
N ASN A 113 -1.48 -12.37 10.75
CA ASN A 113 -1.08 -13.76 10.50
C ASN A 113 -2.21 -14.60 9.86
N SER A 114 -3.45 -14.42 10.33
CA SER A 114 -4.62 -15.08 9.75
C SER A 114 -4.87 -14.64 8.31
N TYR A 115 -4.67 -13.35 8.00
CA TYR A 115 -4.71 -12.86 6.63
C TYR A 115 -3.68 -13.58 5.75
N VAL A 116 -2.43 -13.70 6.20
CA VAL A 116 -1.36 -14.33 5.39
C VAL A 116 -1.74 -15.75 5.00
N VAL A 117 -2.17 -16.56 5.96
CA VAL A 117 -2.59 -17.95 5.70
C VAL A 117 -3.74 -18.00 4.69
N ASN A 118 -4.79 -17.21 4.91
CA ASN A 118 -5.94 -17.15 4.02
C ASN A 118 -5.56 -16.66 2.61
N LYS A 119 -4.63 -15.71 2.53
CA LYS A 119 -4.18 -15.12 1.26
C LYS A 119 -3.33 -16.10 0.48
N LEU A 120 -2.47 -16.89 1.15
CA LEU A 120 -1.73 -17.97 0.52
C LEU A 120 -2.67 -19.04 -0.06
N PHE A 121 -3.72 -19.43 0.68
CA PHE A 121 -4.74 -20.34 0.14
C PHE A 121 -5.46 -19.74 -1.07
N LEU A 122 -5.79 -18.45 -1.04
CA LEU A 122 -6.42 -17.76 -2.16
C LEU A 122 -5.52 -17.75 -3.40
N VAL A 123 -4.22 -17.42 -3.24
CA VAL A 123 -3.25 -17.39 -4.34
C VAL A 123 -3.03 -18.79 -4.94
N LEU A 124 -2.99 -19.84 -4.12
CA LEU A 124 -2.78 -21.22 -4.57
C LEU A 124 -4.05 -21.91 -5.10
N PHE A 125 -5.24 -21.47 -4.64
CA PHE A 125 -6.52 -22.05 -5.01
C PHE A 125 -7.57 -20.98 -5.38
N PRO A 126 -7.28 -20.11 -6.37
CA PRO A 126 -8.15 -18.98 -6.71
C PRO A 126 -9.55 -19.38 -7.15
N TRP A 127 -9.74 -20.55 -7.78
CA TRP A 127 -11.07 -21.01 -8.20
C TRP A 127 -12.05 -21.23 -7.05
N ARG A 128 -11.56 -21.44 -5.82
CA ARG A 128 -12.43 -21.60 -4.63
C ARG A 128 -12.89 -20.27 -4.06
N HIS A 129 -12.25 -19.16 -4.43
CA HIS A 129 -12.51 -17.86 -3.83
C HIS A 129 -13.70 -17.13 -4.46
N LYS A 130 -14.65 -16.69 -3.63
CA LYS A 130 -15.79 -15.82 -3.97
C LYS A 130 -16.20 -15.05 -2.70
N PRO A 131 -16.52 -13.75 -2.75
CA PRO A 131 -16.46 -12.80 -3.87
C PRO A 131 -15.06 -12.16 -4.06
N TRP A 132 -14.78 -11.63 -5.26
CA TRP A 132 -13.52 -10.96 -5.64
C TRP A 132 -13.54 -9.44 -5.49
N SER A 133 -14.69 -8.87 -5.12
CA SER A 133 -14.83 -7.43 -4.96
C SER A 133 -14.10 -6.96 -3.71
N ARG A 134 -13.41 -5.82 -3.81
CA ARG A 134 -12.75 -5.18 -2.66
C ARG A 134 -13.80 -4.52 -1.78
N LYS A 135 -13.63 -4.63 -0.47
CA LYS A 135 -14.47 -3.94 0.50
C LYS A 135 -14.03 -2.48 0.59
N GLN A 136 -15.01 -1.58 0.63
CA GLN A 136 -14.79 -0.16 0.85
C GLN A 136 -15.49 0.24 2.13
N ALA A 137 -14.82 1.02 2.97
CA ALA A 137 -15.46 1.64 4.11
C ALA A 137 -16.03 2.99 3.67
N VAL A 138 -17.33 3.18 3.89
CA VAL A 138 -18.05 4.39 3.52
C VAL A 138 -17.70 5.49 4.51
N GLY A 139 -17.17 6.61 4.02
CA GLY A 139 -16.92 7.79 4.86
C GLY A 139 -18.22 8.36 5.44
N GLN A 140 -18.12 9.08 6.56
CA GLN A 140 -19.25 9.64 7.31
C GLN A 140 -20.21 10.51 6.46
N ASN A 141 -19.74 11.02 5.31
CA ASN A 141 -20.49 11.85 4.37
C ASN A 141 -20.93 11.12 3.08
N GLY A 142 -20.77 9.80 2.98
CA GLY A 142 -21.26 8.98 1.86
C GLY A 142 -20.61 9.22 0.49
N GLN A 143 -19.67 10.16 0.37
CA GLN A 143 -19.11 10.59 -0.93
C GLN A 143 -17.82 9.89 -1.33
N ASP A 144 -16.99 9.41 -0.38
CA ASP A 144 -15.74 8.72 -0.70
C ASP A 144 -15.56 7.46 0.15
N GLY A 145 -15.59 6.30 -0.52
CA GLY A 145 -15.25 5.03 0.08
C GLY A 145 -13.75 4.80 0.00
N TRP A 146 -13.06 4.59 1.14
CA TRP A 146 -11.66 4.16 1.12
C TRP A 146 -11.58 2.63 1.13
N TYR A 147 -10.65 2.05 0.36
CA TYR A 147 -10.46 0.60 0.35
C TYR A 147 -9.88 0.12 1.68
N LEU A 148 -10.43 -0.97 2.21
CA LEU A 148 -9.96 -1.55 3.45
C LEU A 148 -8.54 -2.12 3.32
N PRO A 149 -7.72 -2.04 4.38
CA PRO A 149 -6.37 -2.58 4.39
C PRO A 149 -6.37 -4.12 4.34
N PRO A 150 -5.22 -4.75 4.01
CA PRO A 150 -5.03 -6.21 3.99
C PRO A 150 -5.63 -6.93 5.19
N ARG A 151 -5.38 -6.42 6.39
CA ARG A 151 -5.93 -6.99 7.62
C ARG A 151 -7.45 -7.23 7.61
N ASP A 152 -8.23 -6.37 6.97
CA ASP A 152 -9.70 -6.38 7.03
C ASP A 152 -10.36 -6.83 5.71
N ASP A 153 -9.62 -6.84 4.60
CA ASP A 153 -10.08 -7.32 3.30
C ASP A 153 -9.07 -8.24 2.62
N ILE A 154 -9.45 -9.52 2.48
CA ILE A 154 -8.66 -10.55 1.80
C ILE A 154 -8.40 -10.23 0.32
N ASN A 155 -9.27 -9.44 -0.32
CA ASN A 155 -9.12 -9.03 -1.73
C ASN A 155 -8.21 -7.81 -1.89
N SER A 156 -7.77 -7.17 -0.81
CA SER A 156 -6.88 -6.03 -0.93
C SER A 156 -5.43 -6.48 -1.21
N PRO A 157 -4.66 -5.74 -2.02
CA PRO A 157 -3.27 -6.04 -2.29
C PRO A 157 -2.38 -5.76 -1.07
N ASP A 158 -1.37 -6.59 -0.87
CA ASP A 158 -0.35 -6.41 0.15
C ASP A 158 1.05 -6.50 -0.46
N MET A 159 2.02 -5.83 0.15
CA MET A 159 3.44 -5.92 -0.21
C MET A 159 4.23 -6.85 0.71
N TYR A 160 3.62 -7.28 1.82
CA TYR A 160 4.26 -8.18 2.78
C TYR A 160 4.54 -9.56 2.17
N ILE A 161 3.51 -10.21 1.60
CA ILE A 161 3.65 -11.56 1.03
C ILE A 161 4.63 -11.56 -0.16
N PRO A 162 4.53 -10.65 -1.15
CA PRO A 162 5.53 -10.51 -2.20
C PRO A 162 6.98 -10.43 -1.70
N VAL A 163 7.26 -9.55 -0.75
CA VAL A 163 8.61 -9.33 -0.23
C VAL A 163 9.10 -10.57 0.53
N MET A 164 8.27 -11.12 1.41
CA MET A 164 8.61 -12.32 2.17
C MET A 164 8.79 -13.54 1.26
N ALA A 165 7.96 -13.69 0.22
CA ALA A 165 8.06 -14.77 -0.75
C ALA A 165 9.33 -14.63 -1.61
N LEU A 166 9.74 -13.42 -2.01
CA LEU A 166 11.00 -13.21 -2.70
C LEU A 166 12.20 -13.67 -1.86
N VAL A 167 12.26 -13.25 -0.58
CA VAL A 167 13.33 -13.65 0.33
C VAL A 167 13.31 -15.17 0.57
N THR A 168 12.12 -15.72 0.81
CA THR A 168 11.93 -17.17 1.00
C THR A 168 12.38 -17.96 -0.22
N TYR A 169 12.05 -17.51 -1.43
CA TYR A 169 12.48 -18.14 -2.68
C TYR A 169 14.02 -18.20 -2.78
N ILE A 170 14.71 -17.08 -2.53
CA ILE A 170 16.18 -17.02 -2.59
C ILE A 170 16.82 -17.99 -1.57
N LEU A 171 16.34 -17.97 -0.33
CA LEU A 171 16.86 -18.83 0.73
C LEU A 171 16.53 -20.31 0.49
N LEU A 172 15.34 -20.60 0.00
CA LEU A 172 14.90 -21.96 -0.27
C LEU A 172 15.67 -22.59 -1.44
N SER A 173 15.86 -21.85 -2.54
CA SER A 173 16.60 -22.36 -3.71
C SER A 173 18.06 -22.68 -3.35
N THR A 174 18.68 -21.85 -2.51
CA THR A 174 20.05 -22.09 -2.04
C THR A 174 20.14 -23.20 -1.00
N LEU A 175 19.13 -23.33 -0.13
CA LEU A 175 19.01 -24.44 0.80
C LEU A 175 18.90 -25.77 0.05
N ILE A 176 18.03 -25.86 -0.96
CA ILE A 176 17.87 -27.07 -1.77
C ILE A 176 19.18 -27.43 -2.49
N ALA A 177 19.86 -26.44 -3.09
CA ALA A 177 21.17 -26.68 -3.69
C ALA A 177 22.19 -27.22 -2.67
N GLY A 178 22.16 -26.72 -1.42
CA GLY A 178 23.02 -27.22 -0.35
C GLY A 178 22.66 -28.62 0.15
N LEU A 179 21.38 -28.96 0.22
CA LEU A 179 20.92 -30.32 0.54
C LEU A 179 21.36 -31.34 -0.53
N ASN A 180 21.48 -30.90 -1.79
CA ASN A 180 21.98 -31.73 -2.90
C ASN A 180 23.52 -31.75 -3.02
N HIS A 181 24.25 -31.28 -2.00
CA HIS A 181 25.72 -31.18 -1.99
C HIS A 181 26.32 -30.27 -3.08
N GLN A 182 25.54 -29.34 -3.61
CA GLN A 182 25.95 -28.37 -4.63
C GLN A 182 26.00 -26.94 -4.09
N PHE A 183 26.19 -26.77 -2.77
CA PHE A 183 26.24 -25.44 -2.19
C PHE A 183 27.47 -24.68 -2.68
N GLN A 184 27.22 -23.54 -3.29
CA GLN A 184 28.23 -22.53 -3.59
C GLN A 184 27.68 -21.19 -3.12
N PRO A 185 28.46 -20.38 -2.38
CA PRO A 185 27.99 -19.08 -1.89
C PRO A 185 27.61 -18.13 -3.04
N GLU A 186 28.18 -18.32 -4.24
CA GLU A 186 27.80 -17.56 -5.42
C GLU A 186 26.35 -17.82 -5.87
N LEU A 187 25.76 -18.98 -5.56
CA LEU A 187 24.38 -19.30 -5.94
C LEU A 187 23.38 -18.37 -5.28
N LEU A 188 23.60 -18.01 -4.01
CA LEU A 188 22.73 -17.07 -3.30
C LEU A 188 22.73 -15.70 -3.97
N GLY A 189 23.92 -15.17 -4.25
CA GLY A 189 24.08 -13.90 -4.95
C GLY A 189 23.48 -13.95 -6.36
N LYS A 190 23.71 -15.04 -7.09
CA LYS A 190 23.18 -15.24 -8.45
C LYS A 190 21.65 -15.29 -8.46
N THR A 191 21.04 -16.15 -7.64
CA THR A 191 19.57 -16.27 -7.57
C THR A 191 18.94 -14.95 -7.10
N ALA A 192 19.53 -14.27 -6.12
CA ALA A 192 19.07 -12.95 -5.68
C ALA A 192 19.14 -11.91 -6.80
N THR A 193 20.28 -11.84 -7.51
CA THR A 193 20.48 -10.88 -8.61
C THR A 193 19.52 -11.12 -9.76
N ILE A 194 19.35 -12.38 -10.21
CA ILE A 194 18.40 -12.72 -11.28
C ILE A 194 16.98 -12.36 -10.85
N SER A 195 16.59 -12.68 -9.61
CA SER A 195 15.25 -12.37 -9.10
C SER A 195 14.98 -10.86 -9.05
N LEU A 196 15.96 -10.07 -8.59
CA LEU A 196 15.86 -8.62 -8.56
C LEU A 196 15.78 -8.03 -9.98
N ILE A 197 16.59 -8.50 -10.92
CA ILE A 197 16.52 -8.08 -12.32
C ILE A 197 15.13 -8.38 -12.89
N VAL A 198 14.60 -9.58 -12.66
CA VAL A 198 13.25 -9.95 -13.11
C VAL A 198 12.18 -9.02 -12.54
N VAL A 199 12.25 -8.69 -11.24
CA VAL A 199 11.30 -7.76 -10.61
C VAL A 199 11.43 -6.34 -11.18
N ILE A 200 12.65 -5.83 -11.35
CA ILE A 200 12.89 -4.49 -11.91
C ILE A 200 12.38 -4.40 -13.35
N VAL A 201 12.72 -5.38 -14.18
CA VAL A 201 12.26 -5.46 -15.57
C VAL A 201 10.73 -5.55 -15.63
N GLU A 202 10.11 -6.34 -14.75
CA GLU A 202 8.66 -6.42 -14.65
C GLU A 202 8.01 -5.09 -14.26
N ILE A 203 8.56 -4.38 -13.27
CA ILE A 203 8.08 -3.04 -12.89
C ILE A 203 8.17 -2.08 -14.07
N PHE A 204 9.23 -2.16 -14.87
CA PHE A 204 9.37 -1.35 -16.09
C PHE A 204 8.28 -1.68 -17.11
N PHE A 205 8.01 -2.96 -17.38
CA PHE A 205 6.92 -3.37 -18.27
C PHE A 205 5.54 -2.93 -17.76
N LEU A 206 5.29 -3.01 -16.45
CA LEU A 206 4.06 -2.53 -15.83
C LEU A 206 3.91 -1.01 -15.97
N LYS A 207 4.98 -0.24 -15.71
CA LYS A 207 4.98 1.22 -15.90
C LYS A 207 4.73 1.59 -17.36
N LEU A 208 5.38 0.90 -18.30
CA LEU A 208 5.18 1.11 -19.73
C LEU A 208 3.72 0.79 -20.12
N GLY A 209 3.16 -0.30 -19.62
CA GLY A 209 1.75 -0.65 -19.83
C GLY A 209 0.78 0.39 -19.28
N CYS A 210 0.99 0.87 -18.05
CA CYS A 210 0.20 1.96 -17.47
C CYS A 210 0.31 3.25 -18.28
N TYR A 211 1.51 3.58 -18.76
CA TYR A 211 1.76 4.75 -19.61
C TYR A 211 0.98 4.65 -20.93
N LEU A 212 1.08 3.51 -21.64
CA LEU A 212 0.37 3.29 -22.90
C LEU A 212 -1.16 3.30 -22.74
N LEU A 213 -1.66 2.87 -21.57
CA LEU A 213 -3.09 2.85 -21.26
C LEU A 213 -3.61 4.16 -20.63
N SER A 214 -2.74 5.18 -20.50
CA SER A 214 -3.03 6.46 -19.85
C SER A 214 -3.64 6.28 -18.44
N ILE A 215 -3.03 5.39 -17.66
CA ILE A 215 -3.37 5.13 -16.26
C ILE A 215 -2.38 5.91 -15.40
N SER A 216 -2.81 7.03 -14.82
CA SER A 216 -1.91 7.96 -14.11
C SER A 216 -1.97 7.84 -12.59
N SER A 217 -2.75 6.92 -12.02
CA SER A 217 -2.94 6.82 -10.57
C SER A 217 -1.80 6.05 -9.90
N GLN A 218 -1.05 6.72 -9.01
CA GLN A 218 0.04 6.10 -8.24
C GLN A 218 -0.42 4.88 -7.42
N SER A 219 -1.61 4.93 -6.80
CA SER A 219 -2.18 3.80 -6.06
C SER A 219 -2.41 2.57 -6.95
N GLN A 220 -2.83 2.77 -8.20
CA GLN A 220 -3.09 1.67 -9.13
C GLN A 220 -1.79 0.98 -9.58
N LEU A 221 -0.71 1.75 -9.71
CA LEU A 221 0.62 1.22 -9.99
C LEU A 221 1.13 0.40 -8.80
N LEU A 222 0.98 0.90 -7.57
CA LEU A 222 1.37 0.15 -6.37
C LEU A 222 0.56 -1.15 -6.21
N ASP A 223 -0.74 -1.12 -6.52
CA ASP A 223 -1.57 -2.34 -6.57
C ASP A 223 -1.03 -3.34 -7.60
N LEU A 224 -0.67 -2.88 -8.81
CA LEU A 224 -0.10 -3.73 -9.86
C LEU A 224 1.20 -4.42 -9.43
N ILE A 225 2.10 -3.66 -8.79
CA ILE A 225 3.37 -4.18 -8.28
C ILE A 225 3.14 -5.18 -7.14
N ALA A 226 2.23 -4.87 -6.22
CA ALA A 226 1.86 -5.79 -5.14
C ALA A 226 1.30 -7.11 -5.72
N TYR A 227 0.41 -7.01 -6.71
CA TYR A 227 -0.16 -8.19 -7.35
C TYR A 227 0.86 -9.01 -8.14
N SER A 228 1.80 -8.38 -8.86
CA SER A 228 2.79 -9.13 -9.64
C SER A 228 3.71 -9.99 -8.78
N GLY A 229 3.98 -9.56 -7.55
CA GLY A 229 4.86 -10.26 -6.62
C GLY A 229 4.32 -11.58 -6.08
N TYR A 230 3.01 -11.85 -6.14
CA TYR A 230 2.46 -13.14 -5.65
C TYR A 230 2.93 -14.36 -6.44
N LYS A 231 3.53 -14.16 -7.63
CA LYS A 231 4.11 -15.25 -8.43
C LYS A 231 5.16 -16.07 -7.67
N PHE A 232 5.89 -15.44 -6.75
CA PHE A 232 6.90 -16.13 -5.92
C PHE A 232 6.28 -17.22 -5.04
N VAL A 233 5.02 -17.07 -4.61
CA VAL A 233 4.31 -18.12 -3.86
C VAL A 233 4.14 -19.38 -4.72
N GLY A 234 3.71 -19.21 -5.97
CA GLY A 234 3.58 -20.33 -6.92
C GLY A 234 4.92 -20.96 -7.28
N ILE A 235 5.97 -20.16 -7.45
CA ILE A 235 7.33 -20.64 -7.73
C ILE A 235 7.86 -21.47 -6.56
N ILE A 236 7.74 -20.98 -5.31
CA ILE A 236 8.14 -21.70 -4.11
C ILE A 236 7.46 -23.07 -4.05
N VAL A 237 6.13 -23.13 -4.21
CA VAL A 237 5.40 -24.40 -4.18
C VAL A 237 5.89 -25.34 -5.29
N THR A 238 6.15 -24.81 -6.48
CA THR A 238 6.68 -25.60 -7.60
C THR A 238 8.04 -26.19 -7.27
N VAL A 239 8.97 -25.38 -6.75
CA VAL A 239 10.32 -25.82 -6.39
C VAL A 239 10.28 -26.87 -5.28
N VAL A 240 9.55 -26.63 -4.18
CA VAL A 240 9.45 -27.58 -3.06
C VAL A 240 8.84 -28.91 -3.49
N VAL A 241 7.68 -28.87 -4.16
CA VAL A 241 6.94 -30.10 -4.47
C VAL A 241 7.64 -30.89 -5.57
N ALA A 242 8.22 -30.22 -6.58
CA ALA A 242 9.01 -30.90 -7.60
C ALA A 242 10.25 -31.57 -6.98
N GLU A 243 10.93 -30.90 -6.05
CA GLU A 243 12.12 -31.45 -5.40
C GLU A 243 11.80 -32.70 -4.56
N ILE A 244 10.71 -32.66 -3.78
CA ILE A 244 10.26 -33.79 -2.96
C ILE A 244 9.85 -34.97 -3.85
N LEU A 245 9.07 -34.73 -4.91
CA LEU A 245 8.50 -35.79 -5.73
C LEU A 245 9.49 -36.36 -6.77
N ASN A 246 10.47 -35.58 -7.23
CA ASN A 246 11.50 -36.05 -8.16
C ASN A 246 12.75 -36.62 -7.46
N GLY A 247 12.79 -36.59 -6.12
CA GLY A 247 13.90 -37.15 -5.33
C GLY A 247 15.23 -36.45 -5.59
N GLY A 248 15.25 -35.12 -5.62
CA GLY A 248 16.50 -34.35 -5.76
C GLY A 248 17.00 -34.14 -7.20
N LYS A 249 16.24 -34.58 -8.20
CA LYS A 249 16.60 -34.39 -9.62
C LYS A 249 16.20 -33.00 -10.18
N GLY A 250 15.81 -32.08 -9.30
CA GLY A 250 15.40 -30.72 -9.63
C GLY A 250 13.96 -30.59 -10.14
N THR A 251 13.65 -29.42 -10.69
CA THR A 251 12.31 -29.02 -11.17
C THR A 251 11.88 -29.67 -12.50
N GLY A 252 12.68 -30.63 -13.01
CA GLY A 252 12.42 -31.34 -14.27
C GLY A 252 11.32 -32.42 -14.16
N GLY A 253 11.02 -33.09 -15.27
CA GLY A 253 10.09 -34.23 -15.29
C GLY A 253 8.60 -33.87 -15.35
N TRP A 254 7.77 -34.90 -15.55
CA TRP A 254 6.32 -34.74 -15.73
C TRP A 254 5.64 -34.10 -14.53
N VAL A 255 6.08 -34.46 -13.32
CA VAL A 255 5.51 -33.94 -12.06
C VAL A 255 5.85 -32.46 -11.89
N GLY A 256 7.11 -32.07 -12.08
CA GLY A 256 7.54 -30.67 -12.01
C GLY A 256 6.80 -29.78 -13.02
N TRP A 257 6.65 -30.24 -14.26
CA TRP A 257 5.86 -29.54 -15.27
C TRP A 257 4.37 -29.43 -14.90
N LEU A 258 3.76 -30.49 -14.38
CA LEU A 258 2.35 -30.47 -13.96
C LEU A 258 2.11 -29.44 -12.86
N ILE A 259 2.96 -29.43 -11.82
CA ILE A 259 2.85 -28.48 -10.71
C ILE A 259 3.13 -27.05 -11.20
N PHE A 260 4.15 -26.86 -12.03
CA PHE A 260 4.45 -25.56 -12.64
C PHE A 260 3.26 -25.01 -13.42
N PHE A 261 2.64 -25.82 -14.29
CA PHE A 261 1.46 -25.39 -15.04
C PHE A 261 0.27 -25.08 -14.13
N TYR A 262 0.09 -25.86 -13.07
CA TYR A 262 -0.95 -25.61 -12.07
C TYR A 262 -0.74 -24.28 -11.34
N THR A 263 0.46 -24.03 -10.79
CA THR A 263 0.75 -22.79 -10.04
C THR A 263 0.79 -21.57 -10.94
N TYR A 264 1.26 -21.71 -12.18
CA TYR A 264 1.17 -20.69 -13.22
C TYR A 264 -0.29 -20.32 -13.51
N LEU A 265 -1.15 -21.30 -13.81
CA LEU A 265 -2.57 -21.04 -14.11
C LEU A 265 -3.30 -20.46 -12.90
N ALA A 266 -2.99 -20.92 -11.68
CA ALA A 266 -3.49 -20.33 -10.45
C ALA A 266 -3.09 -18.85 -10.35
N ASN A 267 -1.80 -18.52 -10.49
CA ASN A 267 -1.32 -17.14 -10.44
C ASN A 267 -1.95 -16.26 -11.53
N SER A 268 -2.04 -16.75 -12.78
CA SER A 268 -2.67 -16.02 -13.88
C SER A 268 -4.16 -15.75 -13.62
N LEU A 269 -4.91 -16.74 -13.13
CA LEU A 269 -6.32 -16.57 -12.78
C LEU A 269 -6.50 -15.60 -11.60
N PHE A 270 -5.66 -15.71 -10.57
CA PHE A 270 -5.64 -14.81 -9.43
C PHE A 270 -5.39 -13.36 -9.86
N LEU A 271 -4.37 -13.12 -10.69
CA LEU A 271 -4.06 -11.81 -11.24
C LEU A 271 -5.20 -11.26 -12.08
N MET A 272 -5.73 -12.06 -13.01
CA MET A 272 -6.81 -11.66 -13.90
C MET A 272 -8.06 -11.27 -13.10
N ARG A 273 -8.40 -12.02 -12.05
CA ARG A 273 -9.57 -11.74 -11.21
C ARG A 273 -9.36 -10.54 -10.29
N SER A 274 -8.21 -10.43 -9.65
CA SER A 274 -7.93 -9.34 -8.69
C SER A 274 -7.74 -8.00 -9.38
N LEU A 275 -7.00 -7.97 -10.49
CA LEU A 275 -6.69 -6.74 -11.21
C LEU A 275 -7.85 -6.22 -12.08
N LYS A 276 -8.81 -7.08 -12.45
CA LYS A 276 -10.01 -6.66 -13.16
C LYS A 276 -10.72 -5.51 -12.43
N TYR A 277 -10.87 -5.61 -11.11
CA TYR A 277 -11.55 -4.59 -10.30
C TYR A 277 -10.70 -3.33 -10.06
N VAL A 278 -9.37 -3.46 -10.14
CA VAL A 278 -8.43 -2.35 -9.99
C VAL A 278 -8.31 -1.52 -11.28
N LEU A 279 -8.28 -2.17 -12.44
CA LEU A 279 -8.14 -1.51 -13.74
C LEU A 279 -9.48 -1.00 -14.32
N LEU A 280 -10.59 -1.54 -13.83
CA LEU A 280 -11.95 -1.23 -14.26
C LEU A 280 -12.81 -0.85 -13.04
N PRO A 281 -12.70 0.37 -12.52
CA PRO A 281 -13.67 0.86 -11.54
C PRO A 281 -15.06 0.73 -12.16
N GLU A 282 -15.99 0.06 -11.48
CA GLU A 282 -17.40 0.24 -11.80
C GLU A 282 -17.73 1.68 -11.45
N THR A 283 -17.76 2.56 -12.45
CA THR A 283 -18.50 3.82 -12.31
C THR A 283 -19.90 3.41 -11.91
N ALA A 284 -20.29 3.75 -10.68
CA ALA A 284 -21.59 3.49 -10.11
C ALA A 284 -22.66 3.71 -11.19
N ALA A 285 -23.41 2.65 -11.50
CA ALA A 285 -24.45 2.62 -12.51
C ALA A 285 -25.69 3.45 -12.10
N GLY A 286 -25.51 4.72 -11.72
CA GLY A 286 -26.56 5.49 -11.07
C GLY A 286 -26.50 7.02 -11.20
N VAL A 287 -25.56 7.61 -11.93
CA VAL A 287 -25.57 9.08 -12.15
C VAL A 287 -25.51 9.42 -13.64
N SER A 288 -26.71 9.54 -14.20
CA SER A 288 -27.15 10.60 -15.12
C SER A 288 -26.24 11.03 -16.28
N GLY A 289 -26.59 10.61 -17.50
CA GLY A 289 -26.82 11.56 -18.60
C GLY A 289 -25.64 12.20 -19.38
N GLY A 290 -24.47 11.57 -19.50
CA GLY A 290 -23.38 12.09 -20.36
C GLY A 290 -23.25 11.37 -21.72
N PRO A 291 -23.09 12.09 -22.85
CA PRO A 291 -22.91 11.47 -24.18
C PRO A 291 -21.46 10.99 -24.37
N MET A 292 -21.07 9.85 -23.80
CA MET A 292 -19.72 9.29 -23.99
C MET A 292 -19.59 7.79 -23.61
N GLN A 293 -20.50 6.94 -24.08
CA GLN A 293 -20.49 5.50 -23.73
C GLN A 293 -19.56 4.64 -24.61
N THR A 294 -19.08 5.12 -25.75
CA THR A 294 -18.24 4.35 -26.68
C THR A 294 -16.75 4.37 -26.32
N ASP A 295 -16.19 5.54 -25.98
CA ASP A 295 -14.77 5.69 -25.59
C ASP A 295 -14.42 4.93 -24.29
N SER A 296 -15.36 4.86 -23.36
CA SER A 296 -15.20 4.11 -22.10
C SER A 296 -15.17 2.59 -22.32
N ARG A 297 -15.96 2.07 -23.27
CA ARG A 297 -15.98 0.64 -23.62
C ARG A 297 -14.71 0.22 -24.37
N ALA A 298 -14.24 1.04 -25.32
CA ALA A 298 -13.00 0.77 -26.06
C ALA A 298 -11.78 0.72 -25.13
N LYS A 299 -11.64 1.72 -24.24
CA LYS A 299 -10.58 1.76 -23.21
C LYS A 299 -10.67 0.58 -22.24
N ARG A 300 -11.88 0.20 -21.81
CA ARG A 300 -12.12 -1.00 -20.96
C ARG A 300 -11.68 -2.29 -21.65
N SER A 301 -11.99 -2.44 -22.94
CA SER A 301 -11.54 -3.58 -23.74
C SER A 301 -10.01 -3.64 -23.86
N GLN A 302 -9.36 -2.50 -24.13
CA GLN A 302 -7.90 -2.40 -24.20
C GLN A 302 -7.21 -2.76 -22.88
N ARG A 303 -7.71 -2.22 -21.74
CA ARG A 303 -7.17 -2.55 -20.40
C ARG A 303 -7.34 -4.03 -20.07
N THR A 304 -8.47 -4.63 -20.46
CA THR A 304 -8.71 -6.06 -20.26
C THR A 304 -7.77 -6.92 -21.12
N LYS A 305 -7.54 -6.53 -22.37
CA LYS A 305 -6.57 -7.21 -23.26
C LYS A 305 -5.14 -7.11 -22.74
N PHE A 306 -4.73 -5.92 -22.29
CA PHE A 306 -3.42 -5.74 -21.64
C PHE A 306 -3.29 -6.62 -20.40
N LEU A 307 -4.31 -6.63 -19.53
CA LEU A 307 -4.30 -7.45 -18.33
C LEU A 307 -4.19 -8.94 -18.65
N PHE A 308 -4.92 -9.41 -19.66
CA PHE A 308 -4.83 -10.78 -20.14
C PHE A 308 -3.44 -11.10 -20.67
N MET A 309 -2.89 -10.22 -21.52
CA MET A 309 -1.55 -10.41 -22.08
C MET A 309 -0.47 -10.48 -20.99
N TYR A 310 -0.56 -9.57 -20.02
CA TYR A 310 0.34 -9.53 -18.88
C TYR A 310 0.21 -10.78 -17.98
N SER A 311 -1.01 -11.09 -17.53
CA SER A 311 -1.27 -12.16 -16.57
C SER A 311 -0.96 -13.57 -17.11
N TYR A 312 -1.07 -13.80 -18.41
CA TYR A 312 -0.77 -15.10 -19.01
C TYR A 312 0.63 -15.13 -19.62
N PHE A 313 0.94 -14.30 -20.62
CA PHE A 313 2.19 -14.45 -21.37
C PHE A 313 3.41 -13.91 -20.61
N VAL A 314 3.31 -12.69 -20.07
CA VAL A 314 4.44 -12.07 -19.36
C VAL A 314 4.74 -12.82 -18.06
N GLN A 315 3.70 -13.22 -17.32
CA GLN A 315 3.88 -14.03 -16.11
C GLN A 315 4.43 -15.41 -16.40
N LEU A 316 3.99 -16.09 -17.47
CA LEU A 316 4.57 -17.38 -17.86
C LEU A 316 6.07 -17.25 -18.10
N PHE A 317 6.48 -16.23 -18.85
CA PHE A 317 7.88 -15.97 -19.17
C PHE A 317 8.72 -15.75 -17.90
N PHE A 318 8.28 -14.87 -16.99
CA PHE A 318 9.04 -14.61 -15.76
C PHE A 318 9.02 -15.78 -14.78
N MET A 319 7.89 -16.47 -14.60
CA MET A 319 7.83 -17.65 -13.74
C MET A 319 8.71 -18.78 -14.27
N TRP A 320 8.77 -18.96 -15.60
CA TRP A 320 9.62 -19.95 -16.22
C TRP A 320 11.11 -19.65 -16.01
N ILE A 321 11.53 -18.39 -16.21
CA ILE A 321 12.91 -17.95 -15.93
C ILE A 321 13.27 -18.21 -14.46
N LEU A 322 12.41 -17.78 -13.53
CA LEU A 322 12.70 -17.93 -12.11
C LEU A 322 12.74 -19.40 -11.68
N THR A 323 11.87 -20.27 -12.20
CA THR A 323 11.90 -21.70 -11.85
C THR A 323 13.14 -22.43 -12.39
N ARG A 324 13.91 -21.79 -13.28
CA ARG A 324 15.12 -22.34 -13.92
C ARG A 324 16.41 -21.61 -13.51
N ALA A 325 16.32 -20.56 -12.69
CA ALA A 325 17.43 -19.68 -12.32
C ALA A 325 18.23 -20.19 -11.12
#